data_AF-W4GLK0-F1
#
_entry.id   AF-W4GLK0-F1
#
_cell.length_a   1.000
_cell.length_b   1.000
_cell.length_c   1.000
_cell.angle_alpha   90.00
_cell.angle_beta   90.00
_cell.angle_gamma   90.00
#
_symmetry.space_group_name_H-M   'P 1'
#
loop_
_entity.id
_entity.type
_entity.pdbx_description
1 polymer ?
#
loop_
_entity_poly.entity_id
_entity_poly.type
_entity_poly.pdbx_seq_one_letter_code
_entity_poly.pdbx_strand_id
1 'polypeptide(L)'
;MYIEIVFVSCDRNQEQFDEYWGDYVTFPALPYETRSTKTDLGKRFGIKFIPTLIFLDAETKEIITRSGVDIVEGGVDGQDYVASARDVLGLEAAVP
;
A
#
# COMPACT_ATOMS: atom_id res chain seq x y z
N MET A 1 -7.96 3.57 -14.96
CA MET A 1 -6.70 3.11 -14.37
C MET A 1 -6.99 2.53 -12.99
N TYR A 2 -6.57 1.31 -12.66
CA TYR A 2 -6.91 0.61 -11.41
C TYR A 2 -5.81 0.84 -10.37
N ILE A 3 -6.17 1.02 -9.10
CA ILE A 3 -5.23 1.05 -7.98
C ILE A 3 -5.50 -0.20 -7.14
N GLU A 4 -4.43 -0.91 -6.79
CA GLU A 4 -4.48 -2.01 -5.84
C GLU A 4 -3.60 -1.67 -4.64
N ILE A 5 -4.03 -2.09 -3.45
CA ILE A 5 -3.18 -2.05 -2.25
C ILE A 5 -2.72 -3.47 -1.95
N VAL A 6 -1.43 -3.62 -1.65
CA VAL A 6 -0.90 -4.88 -1.13
C VAL A 6 -0.31 -4.62 0.25
N PHE A 7 -0.89 -5.26 1.26
CA PHE A 7 -0.40 -5.16 2.63
C PHE A 7 0.89 -5.96 2.82
N VAL A 8 1.90 -5.33 3.40
CA VAL A 8 3.17 -5.98 3.74
C VAL A 8 3.38 -5.84 5.24
N SER A 9 3.05 -6.90 5.97
CA SER A 9 3.03 -6.88 7.43
C SER A 9 4.43 -6.80 8.06
N CYS A 10 4.52 -5.95 9.09
CA CYS A 10 5.66 -5.87 10.01
C CYS A 10 5.41 -6.61 11.33
N ASP A 11 4.31 -7.36 11.46
CA ASP A 11 3.93 -8.11 12.66
C ASP A 11 4.98 -9.16 13.03
N ARG A 12 4.97 -9.56 14.31
CA ARG A 12 5.98 -10.44 14.90
C ARG A 12 5.66 -11.92 14.72
N ASN A 13 4.39 -12.28 14.58
CA ASN A 13 3.91 -13.65 14.42
C ASN A 13 2.63 -13.68 13.56
N GLN A 14 2.23 -14.89 13.16
CA GLN A 14 1.04 -15.14 12.36
C GLN A 14 -0.23 -14.64 13.06
N GLU A 15 -0.34 -14.86 14.37
CA GLU A 15 -1.51 -14.48 15.17
C GLU A 15 -1.77 -12.97 15.12
N GLN A 16 -0.72 -12.14 15.26
CA GLN A 16 -0.84 -10.68 15.14
C GLN A 16 -1.20 -10.25 13.73
N PHE A 17 -0.65 -10.92 12.72
CA PHE A 17 -1.01 -10.66 11.33
C PHE A 17 -2.49 -10.97 11.07
N ASP A 18 -2.97 -12.11 11.53
CA ASP A 18 -4.36 -12.55 11.35
C ASP A 18 -5.33 -11.62 12.11
N GLU A 19 -4.95 -11.14 13.30
CA GLU A 19 -5.75 -10.18 14.07
C GLU A 19 -5.80 -8.81 13.37
N TYR A 20 -4.69 -8.33 12.81
CA TYR A 20 -4.61 -7.02 12.17
C TYR A 20 -5.22 -6.98 10.77
N TRP A 21 -4.90 -7.98 9.94
CA TRP A 21 -5.38 -8.08 8.56
C TRP A 21 -6.74 -8.76 8.45
N GLY A 22 -7.12 -9.59 9.43
CA GLY A 22 -8.40 -10.29 9.43
C GLY A 22 -9.62 -9.36 9.45
N ASP A 23 -10.79 -9.97 9.21
CA ASP A 23 -12.19 -9.49 9.19
C ASP A 23 -12.56 -8.12 8.56
N TYR A 24 -11.66 -7.14 8.49
CA TYR A 24 -11.96 -5.74 8.17
C TYR A 24 -11.14 -5.19 7.00
N VAL A 25 -10.19 -5.96 6.46
CA VAL A 25 -9.33 -5.51 5.36
C VAL A 25 -9.80 -6.09 4.02
N THR A 26 -10.04 -5.21 3.05
CA THR A 26 -10.53 -5.60 1.71
C THR A 26 -9.41 -5.82 0.68
N PHE A 27 -8.16 -5.52 1.03
CA PHE A 27 -7.01 -5.61 0.13
C PHE A 27 -6.13 -6.84 0.40
N PRO A 28 -5.49 -7.41 -0.63
CA PRO A 28 -4.61 -8.57 -0.48
C PRO A 28 -3.40 -8.25 0.40
N ALA A 29 -2.87 -9.27 1.06
CA ALA A 29 -1.62 -9.21 1.80
C ALA A 29 -0.56 -10.13 1.21
N LEU A 30 0.69 -9.74 1.35
CA LEU A 30 1.82 -10.65 1.22
C LEU A 30 1.68 -11.71 2.34
N PRO A 31 1.65 -13.02 2.01
CA PRO A 31 1.50 -14.07 3.02
C PRO A 31 2.56 -13.95 4.11
N TYR A 32 2.14 -14.04 5.37
CA TYR A 32 3.00 -13.76 6.51
C TYR A 32 4.26 -14.64 6.51
N GLU A 33 4.18 -15.89 6.07
CA GLU A 33 5.28 -16.85 6.01
C GLU A 33 6.42 -16.40 5.08
N THR A 34 6.15 -15.52 4.12
CA THR A 34 7.12 -15.03 3.13
C THR A 34 8.01 -13.90 3.67
N ARG A 35 8.62 -14.12 4.85
CA ARG A 35 9.44 -13.11 5.56
C ARG A 35 10.67 -12.65 4.78
N SER A 36 11.25 -13.50 3.93
CA SER A 36 12.35 -13.14 3.04
C SER A 36 11.92 -12.09 2.03
N THR A 37 10.79 -12.29 1.35
CA THR A 37 10.20 -11.33 0.39
C THR A 37 9.90 -9.99 1.08
N LYS A 38 9.30 -10.02 2.27
CA LYS A 38 9.09 -8.79 3.07
C LYS A 38 10.40 -8.05 3.35
N THR A 39 11.46 -8.79 3.68
CA THR A 39 12.80 -8.23 3.95
C THR A 39 13.41 -7.61 2.70
N ASP A 40 13.29 -8.28 1.56
CA ASP A 40 13.83 -7.80 0.28
C ASP A 40 13.09 -6.56 -0.21
N LEU A 41 11.76 -6.49 -0.04
CA LEU A 41 10.99 -5.27 -0.30
C LEU A 41 11.45 -4.12 0.60
N GLY A 42 11.63 -4.38 1.91
CA GLY A 42 12.14 -3.39 2.85
C GLY A 42 13.50 -2.82 2.44
N LYS A 43 14.43 -3.68 2.00
CA LYS A 43 15.75 -3.26 1.51
C LYS A 43 15.65 -2.49 0.19
N ARG A 44 14.91 -3.03 -0.78
CA ARG A 44 14.74 -2.43 -2.12
C ARG A 44 14.20 -1.01 -2.04
N PHE A 45 13.23 -0.79 -1.17
CA PHE A 45 12.60 0.52 -1.00
C PHE A 45 13.21 1.37 0.12
N GLY A 46 14.17 0.84 0.89
CA GLY A 46 14.83 1.56 1.97
C GLY A 46 13.91 1.90 3.14
N ILE A 47 12.96 1.01 3.46
CA ILE A 47 11.96 1.21 4.52
C ILE A 47 12.62 1.12 5.90
N LYS A 48 12.43 2.15 6.73
CA LYS A 48 13.03 2.25 8.08
C LYS A 48 12.02 2.35 9.22
N PHE A 49 10.80 2.78 8.93
CA PHE A 49 9.75 3.01 9.93
C PHE A 49 8.39 2.59 9.37
N ILE A 50 7.41 2.43 10.26
CA ILE A 50 6.01 2.18 9.93
C ILE A 50 5.14 3.29 10.53
N PRO A 51 3.98 3.63 9.91
CA PRO A 51 3.54 3.15 8.61
C PRO A 51 4.39 3.72 7.46
N THR A 52 4.43 3.01 6.32
CA THR A 52 4.98 3.54 5.06
C THR A 52 4.12 3.02 3.92
N LEU A 53 3.71 3.92 3.01
CA LEU A 53 2.94 3.60 1.82
C LEU A 53 3.66 4.20 0.61
N ILE A 54 3.98 3.35 -0.37
CA ILE A 54 4.66 3.73 -1.61
C ILE A 54 3.75 3.38 -2.76
N PHE A 55 3.49 4.33 -3.65
CA PHE A 55 2.81 4.08 -4.91
C PHE A 55 3.84 3.73 -5.98
N LEU A 56 3.56 2.64 -6.68
CA LEU A 56 4.38 2.12 -7.76
C LEU A 56 3.52 2.06 -9.02
N ASP A 57 4.14 2.28 -10.17
CA ASP A 57 3.53 1.92 -11.44
C ASP A 57 3.64 0.39 -11.61
N ALA A 58 2.51 -0.27 -11.84
CA ALA A 58 2.44 -1.73 -11.85
C ALA A 58 3.19 -2.36 -13.04
N GLU A 59 3.31 -1.64 -14.16
CA GLU A 59 3.94 -2.15 -15.38
C GLU A 59 5.46 -1.95 -15.34
N THR A 60 5.88 -0.71 -15.09
CA THR A 60 7.28 -0.27 -15.10
C THR A 60 7.99 -0.57 -13.78
N LYS A 61 7.25 -0.73 -12.68
CA LYS A 61 7.74 -0.91 -11.30
C LYS A 61 8.50 0.31 -10.78
N GLU A 62 8.33 1.45 -11.43
CA GLU A 62 8.90 2.73 -11.00
C GLU A 62 8.11 3.29 -9.82
N ILE A 63 8.81 4.06 -8.98
CA ILE A 63 8.19 4.73 -7.84
C ILE A 63 7.47 5.97 -8.34
N ILE A 64 6.15 6.02 -8.16
CA ILE A 64 5.35 7.22 -8.42
C ILE A 64 5.52 8.18 -7.26
N THR A 65 5.33 7.72 -6.02
CA THR A 65 5.55 8.54 -4.81
C THR A 65 5.81 7.70 -3.58
N ARG A 66 6.52 8.28 -2.61
CA ARG A 66 6.82 7.72 -1.28
C ARG A 66 6.00 8.35 -0.16
N SER A 67 5.29 9.44 -0.45
CA SER A 67 4.46 10.18 0.52
C SER A 67 3.04 9.63 0.59
N GLY A 68 2.86 8.31 0.41
CA GLY A 68 1.53 7.73 0.30
C GLY A 68 0.69 7.91 1.56
N VAL A 69 1.32 7.89 2.74
CA VAL A 69 0.63 8.15 4.03
C VAL A 69 0.08 9.57 4.04
N ASP A 70 0.91 10.57 3.73
CA ASP A 70 0.50 11.98 3.68
C ASP A 70 -0.64 12.22 2.68
N ILE A 71 -0.63 11.52 1.53
CA ILE A 71 -1.69 11.60 0.52
C ILE A 71 -3.00 11.04 1.05
N VAL A 72 -2.97 9.93 1.79
CA VAL A 72 -4.17 9.33 2.38
C VAL A 72 -4.69 10.20 3.53
N GLU A 73 -3.81 10.71 4.39
CA GLU A 73 -4.19 11.57 5.51
C GLU A 73 -4.68 12.97 5.08
N GLY A 74 -4.10 13.51 4.00
CA GLY A 74 -4.46 14.81 3.42
C GLY A 74 -5.54 14.75 2.33
N GLY A 75 -6.07 13.55 2.05
CA GLY A 75 -7.03 13.28 0.98
C GLY A 75 -8.36 14.03 1.13
N VAL A 76 -9.03 14.22 -0.01
CA VAL A 76 -10.23 15.07 -0.15
C VAL A 76 -11.49 14.37 0.42
N ASP A 77 -11.48 13.04 0.50
CA ASP A 77 -12.55 12.23 1.09
C ASP A 77 -11.97 11.07 1.91
N GLY A 78 -12.24 11.07 3.22
CA GLY A 78 -11.79 10.03 4.15
C GLY A 78 -12.46 8.67 3.96
N GLN A 79 -13.42 8.55 3.02
CA GLN A 79 -14.10 7.30 2.67
C GLN A 79 -13.66 6.71 1.32
N ASP A 80 -12.95 7.47 0.47
CA ASP A 80 -12.46 7.01 -0.83
C ASP A 80 -11.00 7.42 -1.07
N TYR A 81 -10.09 6.65 -0.45
CA TYR A 81 -8.65 6.83 -0.59
C TYR A 81 -8.17 6.60 -2.03
N VAL A 82 -8.88 5.77 -2.81
CA VAL A 82 -8.54 5.50 -4.21
C VAL A 82 -8.80 6.75 -5.04
N ALA A 83 -9.95 7.39 -4.85
CA ALA A 83 -10.26 8.66 -5.51
C ALA A 83 -9.25 9.76 -5.14
N SER A 84 -8.91 9.88 -3.85
CA SER A 84 -7.91 10.86 -3.37
C SER A 84 -6.52 10.60 -3.98
N ALA A 85 -6.07 9.34 -4.00
CA ALA A 85 -4.81 8.97 -4.63
C ALA A 85 -4.82 9.24 -6.15
N ARG A 86 -5.94 9.00 -6.83
CA ARG A 86 -6.05 9.26 -8.27
C ARG A 86 -5.98 10.74 -8.61
N ASP A 87 -6.67 11.58 -7.84
CA ASP A 87 -6.66 13.03 -8.03
C ASP A 87 -5.23 13.58 -7.85
N VAL A 88 -4.59 13.23 -6.73
CA VAL A 88 -3.21 13.68 -6.43
C VAL A 88 -2.19 13.15 -7.45
N LEU A 89 -2.38 11.92 -7.93
CA LEU A 89 -1.47 11.31 -8.90
C LEU A 89 -1.81 11.66 -10.37
N GLY A 90 -2.83 12.48 -10.62
CA GLY A 90 -3.25 12.85 -11.98
C GLY A 90 -3.72 11.65 -12.82
N LEU A 91 -4.21 10.59 -12.16
CA LEU A 91 -4.68 9.38 -12.81
C LEU A 91 -6.15 9.58 -13.23
N GLU A 92 -6.36 10.17 -14.41
CA GLU A 92 -7.71 10.44 -14.93
C GLU A 92 -8.64 9.21 -14.82
N ALA A 93 -9.92 9.48 -14.57
CA ALA A 93 -10.95 8.45 -14.69
C ALA A 93 -10.86 7.88 -16.12
N ALA A 94 -10.81 6.54 -16.23
CA ALA A 94 -10.99 5.95 -17.56
C ALA A 94 -12.40 6.35 -17.99
N VAL A 95 -12.51 7.00 -19.15
CA VAL A 95 -13.80 7.29 -19.78
C VAL A 95 -14.58 5.95 -19.82
N PRO A 96 -15.85 5.94 -19.36
CA PRO A 96 -16.63 4.70 -19.20
C PRO A 96 -16.76 3.90 -20.49
#